data_AF-A0A6A6DFM0-F1
#
_entry.id   AF-A0A6A6DFM0-F1
#
_cell.length_a   1.000
_cell.length_b   1.000
_cell.length_c   1.000
_cell.angle_alpha   90.00
_cell.angle_beta   90.00
_cell.angle_gamma   90.00
#
_symmetry.space_group_name_H-M   'P 1'
#
loop_
_entity.id
_entity.type
_entity.pdbx_description
1 polymer ?
#
loop_
_entity_poly.entity_id
_entity_poly.type
_entity_poly.pdbx_seq_one_letter_code
_entity_poly.pdbx_strand_id
1 'polypeptide(L)'
;WVDVRCINQDNEKERGHQVQQMGNIYSQADQVIFWLGLETLATEVLMDSLKQLQEECIRHAYKDWQHLDLETLQRKGTELLLERPWFQRVWILQEVANANAAVVCTGNRSVPARIFALTPWLTGVRPKPHCQAVLDIMPGRSRKDSWWSQKRDLYTLLVKFNGSKASDERDMIYALLGISSDARDNDSLRADYTKEHPASHSRCHFVLILLSDRQSLSYDIRILKQSHPFEHSMSWKGCRIR
;
A
#
# COMPACT_ATOMS: atom_id res chain seq x y z
N TRP A 1 -1.75 -7.74 16.49
CA TRP A 1 -0.40 -7.32 16.10
C TRP A 1 -0.41 -5.83 15.80
N VAL A 2 0.55 -5.07 16.32
CA VAL A 2 0.72 -3.63 16.02
C VAL A 2 2.21 -3.39 15.81
N ASP A 3 2.64 -3.25 14.55
CA ASP A 3 4.06 -3.31 14.14
C ASP A 3 5.00 -2.51 15.06
N VAL A 4 4.64 -1.26 15.38
CA VAL A 4 5.50 -0.35 16.17
C VAL A 4 5.77 -0.83 17.60
N ARG A 5 4.91 -1.70 18.15
CA ARG A 5 5.10 -2.29 19.49
C ARG A 5 5.59 -3.72 19.45
N CYS A 6 5.38 -4.42 18.33
CA CYS A 6 5.73 -5.84 18.19
C CYS A 6 7.12 -6.07 17.60
N ILE A 7 7.75 -5.05 17.02
CA ILE A 7 9.07 -5.14 16.39
C ILE A 7 10.05 -4.26 17.16
N ASN A 8 11.09 -4.87 17.73
CA ASN A 8 12.21 -4.11 18.25
C ASN A 8 12.99 -3.46 17.10
N GLN A 9 12.86 -2.14 16.97
CA GLN A 9 13.49 -1.38 15.88
C GLN A 9 15.02 -1.28 16.05
N ASP A 10 15.53 -1.47 17.27
CA ASP A 10 16.96 -1.37 17.59
C ASP A 10 17.72 -2.68 17.34
N ASN A 11 17.01 -3.78 17.05
CA ASN A 11 17.61 -5.08 16.75
C ASN A 11 17.38 -5.44 15.27
N GLU A 12 18.38 -5.16 14.43
CA GLU A 12 18.31 -5.39 12.97
C GLU A 12 17.98 -6.83 12.58
N LYS A 13 18.49 -7.82 13.33
CA LYS A 13 18.22 -9.24 13.08
C LYS A 13 16.77 -9.60 13.36
N GLU A 14 16.27 -9.16 14.51
CA GLU A 14 14.87 -9.35 14.87
C GLU A 14 13.96 -8.60 13.89
N ARG A 15 14.26 -7.34 13.57
CA ARG A 15 13.51 -6.54 12.60
C ARG A 15 13.41 -7.24 11.25
N GLY A 16 14.54 -7.72 10.71
CA GLY A 16 14.55 -8.48 9.46
C GLY A 16 13.67 -9.73 9.53
N HIS A 17 13.76 -10.48 10.62
CA HIS A 17 12.95 -11.67 10.85
C HIS A 17 11.44 -11.34 10.96
N GLN A 18 11.06 -10.32 11.71
CA GLN A 18 9.66 -9.91 11.88
C GLN A 18 9.05 -9.37 10.59
N VAL A 19 9.82 -8.58 9.82
CA VAL A 19 9.39 -8.10 8.50
C VAL A 19 9.05 -9.26 7.57
N GLN A 20 9.83 -10.33 7.59
CA GLN A 20 9.54 -11.54 6.80
C GLN A 20 8.26 -12.26 7.27
N GLN A 21 7.92 -12.15 8.56
CA GLN A 21 6.69 -12.76 9.11
C GLN A 21 5.42 -11.95 8.85
N MET A 22 5.51 -10.65 8.55
CA MET A 22 4.34 -9.77 8.40
C MET A 22 3.29 -10.35 7.45
N GLY A 23 3.72 -10.89 6.30
CA GLY A 23 2.81 -11.50 5.34
C GLY A 23 1.99 -12.65 5.94
N ASN A 24 2.64 -13.53 6.71
CA ASN A 24 1.98 -14.65 7.39
C ASN A 24 1.05 -14.17 8.52
N ILE A 25 1.47 -13.16 9.30
CA ILE A 25 0.67 -12.59 10.39
C ILE A 25 -0.63 -11.98 9.85
N TYR A 26 -0.54 -11.13 8.83
CA TYR A 26 -1.71 -10.46 8.27
C TYR A 26 -2.63 -11.40 7.47
N SER A 27 -2.06 -12.44 6.83
CA SER A 27 -2.86 -13.46 6.13
C SER A 27 -3.52 -14.49 7.05
N GLN A 28 -3.10 -14.60 8.31
CA GLN A 28 -3.75 -15.43 9.31
C GLN A 28 -4.65 -14.64 10.25
N ALA A 29 -4.66 -13.30 10.15
CA ALA A 29 -5.54 -12.47 10.94
C ALA A 29 -7.00 -12.63 10.49
N ASP A 30 -7.89 -12.81 11.47
CA ASP A 30 -9.35 -12.82 11.23
C ASP A 30 -9.83 -11.50 10.62
N GLN A 31 -9.24 -10.40 11.08
CA GLN A 31 -9.53 -9.06 10.59
C GLN A 31 -8.35 -8.11 10.84
N VAL A 32 -8.05 -7.28 9.84
CA VAL A 32 -7.06 -6.20 9.95
C VAL A 32 -7.75 -4.84 10.09
N ILE A 33 -7.25 -3.99 10.98
CA ILE A 33 -7.82 -2.67 11.26
C ILE A 33 -6.93 -1.59 10.63
N PHE A 34 -7.46 -0.89 9.64
CA PHE A 34 -6.81 0.28 9.04
C PHE A 34 -7.26 1.53 9.79
N TRP A 35 -6.48 1.92 10.80
CA TRP A 35 -6.75 3.14 11.56
C TRP A 35 -6.22 4.38 10.81
N LEU A 36 -7.14 5.20 10.32
CA LEU A 36 -6.78 6.40 9.57
C LEU A 36 -6.60 7.63 10.47
N GLY A 37 -6.89 7.56 11.77
CA GLY A 37 -6.78 8.71 12.70
C GLY A 37 -8.14 9.31 13.07
N LEU A 38 -8.11 10.44 13.77
CA LEU A 38 -9.30 11.13 14.28
C LEU A 38 -10.18 11.68 13.15
N GLU A 39 -11.45 11.84 13.45
CA GLU A 39 -12.48 12.38 12.58
C GLU A 39 -12.44 13.92 12.48
N THR A 40 -12.80 14.42 11.31
CA THR A 40 -13.32 15.77 11.10
C THR A 40 -14.78 15.68 10.67
N LEU A 41 -15.52 16.78 10.70
CA LEU A 41 -16.92 16.82 10.25
C LEU A 41 -17.12 16.15 8.88
N ALA A 42 -16.27 16.47 7.90
CA ALA A 42 -16.37 15.91 6.56
C ALA A 42 -16.08 14.41 6.50
N THR A 43 -15.08 13.92 7.25
CA THR A 43 -14.79 12.48 7.28
C THR A 43 -15.84 11.70 8.08
N GLU A 44 -16.43 12.33 9.09
CA GLU A 44 -17.55 11.79 9.86
C GLU A 44 -18.77 11.57 8.95
N VAL A 45 -19.20 12.62 8.24
CA VAL A 45 -20.31 12.55 7.29
C VAL A 45 -20.07 11.47 6.24
N LEU A 46 -18.86 11.40 5.67
CA LEU A 46 -18.50 10.34 4.72
C LEU A 46 -18.65 8.95 5.35
N MET A 47 -18.07 8.71 6.52
CA MET A 47 -18.07 7.38 7.14
C MET A 47 -19.49 6.94 7.53
N ASP A 48 -20.34 7.86 7.98
CA ASP A 48 -21.75 7.59 8.23
C ASP A 48 -22.53 7.27 6.94
N SER A 49 -22.32 8.03 5.86
CA SER A 49 -22.93 7.74 4.56
C SER A 49 -22.53 6.36 4.02
N LEU A 50 -21.25 5.97 4.15
CA LEU A 50 -20.77 4.65 3.73
C LEU A 50 -21.37 3.52 4.57
N LYS A 51 -21.57 3.76 5.87
CA LYS A 51 -22.22 2.80 6.77
C LYS A 51 -23.70 2.62 6.42
N GLN A 52 -24.43 3.71 6.20
CA GLN A 52 -25.83 3.67 5.75
C GLN A 52 -25.96 2.90 4.44
N LEU A 53 -25.09 3.20 3.48
CA LEU A 53 -25.03 2.50 2.19
C LEU A 53 -24.85 0.99 2.37
N GLN A 54 -23.90 0.58 3.21
CA GLN A 54 -23.69 -0.84 3.51
C GLN A 54 -24.96 -1.50 4.05
N GLU A 55 -25.63 -0.86 5.01
CA GLU A 55 -26.84 -1.40 5.62
C GLU A 55 -28.00 -1.49 4.61
N GLU A 56 -28.13 -0.50 3.72
CA GLU A 56 -29.13 -0.51 2.66
C GLU A 56 -28.90 -1.63 1.64
N CYS A 57 -27.66 -1.92 1.28
CA CYS A 57 -27.34 -3.03 0.37
C CYS A 57 -27.58 -4.41 0.98
N ILE A 58 -27.47 -4.52 2.31
CA ILE A 58 -27.84 -5.74 3.02
C ILE A 58 -29.37 -5.89 3.04
N ARG A 59 -30.10 -4.78 3.23
CA ARG A 59 -31.57 -4.77 3.30
C ARG A 59 -32.25 -4.95 1.93
N HIS A 60 -31.69 -4.36 0.89
CA HIS A 60 -32.25 -4.39 -0.47
C HIS A 60 -31.29 -5.16 -1.37
N ALA A 61 -31.63 -6.42 -1.64
CA ALA A 61 -30.91 -7.23 -2.62
C ALA A 61 -30.99 -6.53 -4.00
N TYR A 62 -29.91 -5.82 -4.34
CA TYR A 62 -29.62 -5.24 -5.65
C TYR A 62 -30.71 -4.30 -6.21
N LYS A 63 -30.67 -3.03 -5.82
CA LYS A 63 -31.26 -1.95 -6.63
C LYS A 63 -30.15 -1.02 -7.13
N ASP A 64 -30.31 -0.59 -8.37
CA ASP A 64 -29.39 0.22 -9.16
C ASP A 64 -28.73 1.35 -8.37
N TRP A 65 -27.40 1.33 -8.37
CA TRP A 65 -26.50 2.28 -7.71
C TRP A 65 -26.39 3.63 -8.43
N GLN A 66 -27.33 3.96 -9.30
CA GLN A 66 -27.06 4.95 -10.34
C GLN A 66 -27.07 6.40 -9.86
N HIS A 67 -27.52 6.70 -8.63
CA HIS A 67 -27.70 8.09 -8.20
C HIS A 67 -27.48 8.33 -6.69
N LEU A 68 -26.43 7.76 -6.08
CA LEU A 68 -26.01 8.25 -4.78
C LEU A 68 -25.22 9.55 -4.98
N ASP A 69 -25.93 10.67 -5.11
CA ASP A 69 -25.32 12.00 -5.22
C ASP A 69 -24.77 12.41 -3.85
N LEU A 70 -23.56 11.93 -3.55
CA LEU A 70 -22.86 12.27 -2.32
C LEU A 70 -22.41 13.74 -2.41
N GLU A 71 -22.90 14.54 -1.46
CA GLU A 71 -22.71 15.99 -1.43
C GLU A 71 -21.24 16.41 -1.24
N THR A 72 -21.03 17.73 -1.24
CA THR A 72 -19.71 18.38 -1.13
C THR A 72 -18.90 17.89 0.09
N LEU A 73 -19.56 17.56 1.21
CA LEU A 73 -18.89 17.10 2.42
C LEU A 73 -18.32 15.68 2.30
N GLN A 74 -19.01 14.76 1.64
CA GLN A 74 -18.52 13.39 1.43
C GLN A 74 -17.33 13.38 0.48
N ARG A 75 -17.41 14.18 -0.61
CA ARG A 75 -16.27 14.42 -1.49
C ARG A 75 -15.08 14.94 -0.71
N LYS A 76 -15.30 15.97 0.14
CA LYS A 76 -14.23 16.53 0.98
C LYS A 76 -13.69 15.51 1.98
N GLY A 77 -14.55 14.68 2.56
CA GLY A 77 -14.16 13.58 3.45
C GLY A 77 -13.23 12.58 2.74
N THR A 78 -13.54 12.22 1.49
CA THR A 78 -12.73 11.29 0.70
C THR A 78 -11.36 11.89 0.42
N GLU A 79 -11.32 13.14 -0.04
CA GLU A 79 -10.06 13.86 -0.27
C GLU A 79 -9.20 13.89 1.00
N LEU A 80 -9.78 14.27 2.14
CA LEU A 80 -9.08 14.35 3.42
C LEU A 80 -8.54 12.98 3.89
N LEU A 81 -9.29 11.90 3.73
CA LEU A 81 -8.85 10.56 4.12
C LEU A 81 -7.71 10.06 3.23
N LEU A 82 -7.80 10.25 1.92
CA LEU A 82 -6.79 9.80 0.96
C LEU A 82 -5.47 10.60 1.03
N GLU A 83 -5.50 11.80 1.62
CA GLU A 83 -4.32 12.61 1.90
C GLU A 83 -3.59 12.22 3.18
N ARG A 84 -4.19 11.37 4.03
CA ARG A 84 -3.59 11.03 5.32
C ARG A 84 -2.26 10.28 5.18
N PRO A 85 -1.33 10.47 6.13
CA PRO A 85 -0.03 9.80 6.10
C PRO A 85 -0.11 8.28 5.99
N TRP A 86 -1.19 7.65 6.47
CA TRP A 86 -1.40 6.20 6.38
C TRP A 86 -1.26 5.70 4.94
N PHE A 87 -1.86 6.36 3.94
CA PHE A 87 -1.75 5.98 2.52
C PHE A 87 -0.33 6.09 1.97
N GLN A 88 0.54 6.85 2.63
CA GLN A 88 1.91 7.06 2.18
C GLN A 88 2.88 6.06 2.82
N ARG A 89 2.48 5.27 3.83
CA ARG A 89 3.40 4.38 4.52
C ARG A 89 3.67 3.13 3.68
N VAL A 90 4.94 2.77 3.50
CA VAL A 90 5.29 1.57 2.72
C VAL A 90 4.83 0.27 3.38
N TRP A 91 4.79 0.23 4.72
CA TRP A 91 4.45 -0.97 5.47
C TRP A 91 2.97 -1.35 5.38
N ILE A 92 2.08 -0.40 5.09
CA ILE A 92 0.65 -0.70 4.91
C ILE A 92 0.41 -1.60 3.70
N LEU A 93 1.36 -1.72 2.77
CA LEU A 93 1.22 -2.58 1.60
C LEU A 93 1.12 -4.05 2.02
N GLN A 94 1.89 -4.48 3.03
CA GLN A 94 1.79 -5.83 3.60
C GLN A 94 0.49 -6.01 4.38
N GLU A 95 0.06 -5.00 5.13
CA GLU A 95 -1.21 -5.01 5.88
C GLU A 95 -2.41 -5.19 4.94
N VAL A 96 -2.46 -4.39 3.86
CA VAL A 96 -3.58 -4.35 2.93
C VAL A 96 -3.59 -5.55 2.01
N ALA A 97 -2.43 -5.91 1.43
CA ALA A 97 -2.36 -7.01 0.50
C ALA A 97 -2.59 -8.37 1.17
N ASN A 98 -2.14 -8.61 2.39
CA ASN A 98 -2.27 -9.93 2.99
C ASN A 98 -3.57 -10.10 3.78
N ALA A 99 -4.30 -9.03 4.09
CA ALA A 99 -5.57 -9.13 4.81
C ALA A 99 -6.62 -9.98 4.07
N ASN A 100 -7.22 -10.95 4.77
CA ASN A 100 -8.40 -11.68 4.30
C ASN A 100 -9.67 -10.83 4.45
N ALA A 101 -9.78 -10.12 5.56
CA ALA A 101 -10.83 -9.16 5.86
C ALA A 101 -10.22 -7.94 6.53
N ALA A 102 -10.76 -6.76 6.24
CA ALA A 102 -10.32 -5.54 6.87
C ALA A 102 -11.45 -4.54 7.09
N VAL A 103 -11.26 -3.69 8.09
CA VAL A 103 -12.10 -2.53 8.39
C VAL A 103 -11.26 -1.27 8.35
N VAL A 104 -11.82 -0.20 7.80
CA VAL A 104 -11.25 1.14 7.84
C VAL A 104 -11.91 1.89 8.98
N CYS A 105 -11.09 2.42 9.89
CA CYS A 105 -11.53 3.15 11.07
C CYS A 105 -11.10 4.62 10.99
N THR A 106 -12.01 5.53 11.31
CA THR A 106 -11.75 6.95 11.50
C THR A 106 -12.50 7.40 12.73
N GLY A 107 -11.79 7.84 13.76
CA GLY A 107 -12.42 8.13 15.05
C GLY A 107 -13.15 6.92 15.63
N ASN A 108 -14.39 7.12 16.08
CA ASN A 108 -15.26 6.05 16.55
C ASN A 108 -16.04 5.31 15.44
N ARG A 109 -15.82 5.65 14.16
CA ARG A 109 -16.54 5.06 13.02
C ARG A 109 -15.69 4.05 12.28
N SER A 110 -16.34 3.01 11.77
CA SER A 110 -15.69 1.97 10.98
C SER A 110 -16.58 1.49 9.85
N VAL A 111 -15.97 1.22 8.69
CA VAL A 111 -16.62 0.57 7.56
C VAL A 111 -15.73 -0.55 7.02
N PRO A 112 -16.30 -1.64 6.44
CA PRO A 112 -15.51 -2.66 5.78
C PRO A 112 -14.64 -2.06 4.67
N ALA A 113 -13.39 -2.52 4.55
CA ALA A 113 -12.45 -2.02 3.54
C ALA A 113 -12.99 -2.16 2.11
N ARG A 114 -13.78 -3.21 1.83
CA ARG A 114 -14.47 -3.40 0.54
C ARG A 114 -15.44 -2.26 0.18
N ILE A 115 -16.07 -1.63 1.17
CA ILE A 115 -16.98 -0.49 0.98
C ILE A 115 -16.15 0.78 0.84
N PHE A 116 -15.12 0.93 1.68
CA PHE A 116 -14.20 2.05 1.60
C PHE A 116 -13.45 2.12 0.25
N ALA A 117 -13.08 0.99 -0.35
CA ALA A 117 -12.43 0.97 -1.66
C ALA A 117 -13.26 1.64 -2.78
N LEU A 118 -14.58 1.76 -2.58
CA LEU A 118 -15.50 2.37 -3.54
C LEU A 118 -15.70 3.88 -3.33
N THR A 119 -15.18 4.49 -2.24
CA THR A 119 -15.45 5.92 -1.96
C THR A 119 -15.09 6.85 -3.12
N PRO A 120 -13.98 6.68 -3.85
CA PRO A 120 -13.64 7.61 -4.91
C PRO A 120 -14.66 7.59 -6.05
N TRP A 121 -15.17 6.40 -6.39
CA TRP A 121 -16.23 6.25 -7.39
C TRP A 121 -17.55 6.87 -6.89
N LEU A 122 -17.94 6.59 -5.65
CA LEU A 122 -19.18 7.11 -5.05
C LEU A 122 -19.18 8.64 -4.89
N THR A 123 -18.01 9.25 -4.68
CA THR A 123 -17.87 10.69 -4.42
C THR A 123 -17.33 11.49 -5.60
N GLY A 124 -17.05 10.83 -6.73
CA GLY A 124 -16.44 11.46 -7.90
C GLY A 124 -15.00 11.97 -7.67
N VAL A 125 -14.35 11.60 -6.57
CA VAL A 125 -12.96 11.98 -6.29
C VAL A 125 -12.02 11.13 -7.14
N ARG A 126 -11.00 11.77 -7.72
CA ARG A 126 -9.92 11.07 -8.42
C ARG A 126 -8.70 10.96 -7.48
N PRO A 127 -8.38 9.76 -6.97
CA PRO A 127 -7.22 9.59 -6.10
C PRO A 127 -5.91 9.80 -6.85
N LYS A 128 -4.85 10.11 -6.11
CA LYS A 128 -3.48 10.01 -6.64
C LYS A 128 -3.21 8.57 -7.09
N PRO A 129 -2.40 8.32 -8.15
CA PRO A 129 -2.17 6.96 -8.68
C PRO A 129 -1.74 5.94 -7.62
N HIS A 130 -0.86 6.36 -6.70
CA HIS A 130 -0.43 5.54 -5.56
C HIS A 130 -1.58 5.18 -4.61
N CYS A 131 -2.42 6.15 -4.22
CA CYS A 131 -3.57 5.89 -3.36
C CYS A 131 -4.59 4.98 -4.06
N GLN A 132 -4.80 5.16 -5.37
CA GLN A 132 -5.64 4.27 -6.16
C GLN A 132 -5.08 2.84 -6.13
N ALA A 133 -3.76 2.67 -6.31
CA ALA A 133 -3.13 1.35 -6.23
C ALA A 133 -3.32 0.69 -4.86
N VAL A 134 -3.33 1.45 -3.75
CA VAL A 134 -3.65 0.92 -2.41
C VAL A 134 -5.11 0.49 -2.30
N LEU A 135 -6.04 1.30 -2.80
CA LEU A 135 -7.48 0.98 -2.80
C LEU A 135 -7.78 -0.26 -3.65
N ASP A 136 -7.13 -0.39 -4.80
CA ASP A 136 -7.26 -1.54 -5.72
C ASP A 136 -6.89 -2.86 -5.05
N ILE A 137 -6.00 -2.85 -4.04
CA ILE A 137 -5.52 -4.06 -3.37
C ILE A 137 -6.22 -4.36 -2.05
N MET A 138 -7.16 -3.51 -1.61
CA MET A 138 -7.95 -3.74 -0.40
C MET A 138 -8.79 -5.03 -0.52
N PRO A 139 -9.02 -5.77 0.57
CA PRO A 139 -9.80 -7.01 0.51
C PRO A 139 -11.24 -6.74 0.07
N GLY A 140 -11.65 -7.33 -1.05
CA GLY A 140 -12.96 -7.13 -1.66
C GLY A 140 -13.04 -7.58 -3.12
N ARG A 141 -14.17 -7.32 -3.79
CA ARG A 141 -14.36 -7.61 -5.21
C ARG A 141 -13.47 -6.75 -6.10
N SER A 142 -13.33 -5.46 -5.79
CA SER A 142 -12.48 -4.51 -6.54
C SER A 142 -11.06 -5.04 -6.77
N ARG A 143 -10.52 -5.81 -5.81
CA ARG A 143 -9.22 -6.45 -5.93
C ARG A 143 -9.12 -7.48 -7.05
N LYS A 144 -10.18 -8.29 -7.25
CA LYS A 144 -10.24 -9.28 -8.33
C LYS A 144 -10.34 -8.63 -9.70
N ASP A 145 -11.01 -7.48 -9.76
CA ASP A 145 -11.26 -6.75 -11.00
C ASP A 145 -10.14 -5.73 -11.35
N SER A 146 -9.14 -5.60 -10.47
CA SER A 146 -8.02 -4.67 -10.64
C SER A 146 -6.78 -5.32 -11.30
N TRP A 147 -5.75 -4.50 -11.54
CA TRP A 147 -4.43 -4.95 -11.98
C TRP A 147 -3.80 -6.03 -11.07
N TRP A 148 -4.22 -6.10 -9.80
CA TRP A 148 -3.70 -7.04 -8.81
C TRP A 148 -3.93 -8.52 -9.16
N SER A 149 -4.98 -8.82 -9.92
CA SER A 149 -5.27 -10.20 -10.36
C SER A 149 -4.46 -10.62 -11.59
N GLN A 150 -3.85 -9.67 -12.30
CA GLN A 150 -3.17 -9.91 -13.58
C GLN A 150 -1.69 -10.24 -13.40
N LYS A 151 -0.88 -9.28 -12.94
CA LYS A 151 0.57 -9.42 -12.81
C LYS A 151 1.05 -8.75 -11.53
N ARG A 152 1.74 -9.52 -10.67
CA ARG A 152 2.27 -9.06 -9.38
C ARG A 152 3.78 -9.26 -9.28
N ASP A 153 4.49 -9.04 -10.39
CA ASP A 153 5.94 -9.07 -10.33
C ASP A 153 6.49 -7.87 -9.56
N LEU A 154 7.71 -8.00 -9.03
CA LEU A 154 8.35 -6.97 -8.21
C LEU A 154 8.44 -5.63 -8.95
N TYR A 155 8.70 -5.64 -10.26
CA TYR A 155 8.76 -4.43 -11.09
C TYR A 155 7.42 -3.69 -11.11
N THR A 156 6.33 -4.40 -11.38
CA THR A 156 4.96 -3.84 -11.42
C THR A 156 4.62 -3.21 -10.09
N LEU A 157 4.94 -3.91 -8.99
CA LEU A 157 4.71 -3.41 -7.63
C LEU A 157 5.52 -2.14 -7.34
N LEU A 158 6.80 -2.10 -7.73
CA LEU A 158 7.65 -0.91 -7.59
C LEU A 158 7.09 0.29 -8.35
N VAL A 159 6.59 0.08 -9.57
CA VAL A 159 5.95 1.15 -10.36
C VAL A 159 4.65 1.63 -9.70
N LYS A 160 3.79 0.72 -9.25
CA LYS A 160 2.49 1.04 -8.65
C LYS A 160 2.61 1.76 -7.31
N PHE A 161 3.61 1.39 -6.51
CA PHE A 161 3.78 1.87 -5.13
C PHE A 161 4.97 2.82 -4.94
N ASN A 162 5.51 3.39 -6.02
CA ASN A 162 6.65 4.33 -5.96
C ASN A 162 6.39 5.56 -5.06
N GLY A 163 5.12 5.92 -4.85
CA GLY A 163 4.68 7.03 -4.01
C GLY A 163 4.78 6.73 -2.51
N SER A 164 5.08 5.49 -2.11
CA SER A 164 5.24 5.12 -0.71
C SER A 164 6.51 5.73 -0.11
N LYS A 165 6.36 6.20 1.12
CA LYS A 165 7.40 6.71 1.99
C LYS A 165 7.88 5.60 2.91
N ALA A 166 9.19 5.56 3.03
CA ALA A 166 9.95 4.62 3.83
C ALA A 166 11.03 5.41 4.55
N SER A 167 11.29 5.08 5.82
CA SER A 167 12.39 5.70 6.57
C SER A 167 13.74 5.11 6.14
N ASP A 168 13.77 3.80 5.89
CA ASP A 168 14.91 3.10 5.29
C ASP A 168 14.60 2.82 3.81
N GLU A 169 15.53 3.10 2.91
CA GLU A 169 15.33 2.89 1.47
C GLU A 169 15.08 1.42 1.11
N ARG A 170 15.60 0.49 1.91
CA ARG A 170 15.44 -0.96 1.75
C ARG A 170 14.01 -1.42 2.04
N ASP A 171 13.29 -0.70 2.91
CA ASP A 171 11.92 -1.06 3.31
C ASP A 171 10.96 -1.10 2.11
N MET A 172 11.20 -0.29 1.08
CA MET A 172 10.41 -0.37 -0.16
C MET A 172 10.51 -1.73 -0.81
N ILE A 173 11.71 -2.29 -0.91
CA ILE A 173 11.88 -3.61 -1.51
C ILE A 173 11.31 -4.66 -0.58
N TYR A 174 11.67 -4.63 0.71
CA TYR A 174 11.24 -5.63 1.67
C TYR A 174 9.72 -5.70 1.86
N ALA A 175 9.04 -4.56 1.86
CA ALA A 175 7.58 -4.50 1.90
C ALA A 175 6.94 -5.08 0.63
N LEU A 176 7.62 -5.12 -0.51
CA LEU A 176 7.09 -5.67 -1.76
C LEU A 176 7.45 -7.15 -1.96
N LEU A 177 8.55 -7.63 -1.38
CA LEU A 177 8.99 -9.03 -1.53
C LEU A 177 7.90 -10.02 -1.10
N GLY A 178 7.31 -9.83 0.09
CA GLY A 178 6.31 -10.75 0.62
C GLY A 178 4.99 -10.79 -0.19
N ILE A 179 4.77 -9.85 -1.11
CA ILE A 179 3.55 -9.75 -1.92
C ILE A 179 3.81 -9.91 -3.43
N SER A 180 5.06 -10.05 -3.84
CA SER A 180 5.49 -10.30 -5.21
C SER A 180 5.31 -11.77 -5.60
N SER A 181 4.82 -12.05 -6.80
CA SER A 181 4.69 -13.42 -7.30
C SER A 181 6.00 -14.07 -7.74
N ASP A 182 7.04 -13.28 -8.03
CA ASP A 182 8.33 -13.72 -8.59
C ASP A 182 9.52 -13.59 -7.62
N ALA A 183 9.28 -13.03 -6.43
CA ALA A 183 10.28 -12.80 -5.40
C ALA A 183 9.90 -13.33 -4.00
N ARG A 184 8.62 -13.61 -3.72
CA ARG A 184 8.16 -14.05 -2.38
C ARG A 184 8.85 -15.32 -1.87
N ASP A 185 9.09 -16.28 -2.75
CA ASP A 185 9.69 -17.58 -2.39
C ASP A 185 11.20 -17.63 -2.64
N ASN A 186 11.83 -16.47 -2.89
CA ASN A 186 13.25 -16.41 -3.18
C ASN A 186 14.08 -16.24 -1.91
N ASP A 187 14.73 -17.31 -1.44
CA ASP A 187 15.59 -17.31 -0.26
C ASP A 187 16.78 -16.34 -0.35
N SER A 188 17.21 -15.96 -1.56
CA SER A 188 18.29 -14.97 -1.73
C SER A 188 17.81 -13.52 -1.50
N LEU A 189 16.50 -13.28 -1.58
CA LEU A 189 15.86 -11.98 -1.37
C LEU A 189 15.08 -12.01 -0.06
N ARG A 190 15.82 -11.91 1.05
CA ARG A 190 15.25 -11.79 2.39
C ARG A 190 15.54 -10.43 3.00
N ALA A 191 14.64 -9.96 3.84
CA ALA A 191 14.85 -8.72 4.59
C ALA A 191 16.03 -8.92 5.56
N ASP A 192 17.14 -8.25 5.27
CA ASP A 192 18.38 -8.36 6.01
C ASP A 192 18.96 -6.97 6.20
N TYR A 193 18.66 -6.40 7.37
CA TYR A 193 19.11 -5.07 7.73
C TYR A 193 20.60 -5.01 8.11
N THR A 194 21.26 -6.17 8.30
CA THR A 194 22.67 -6.25 8.69
C THR A 194 23.64 -6.03 7.52
N LYS A 195 23.14 -6.09 6.27
CA LYS A 195 23.95 -5.80 5.08
C LYS A 195 24.21 -4.30 4.98
N GLU A 196 25.49 -3.93 4.88
CA GLU A 196 25.90 -2.54 4.67
C GLU A 196 25.30 -1.99 3.37
N HIS A 197 24.62 -0.86 3.48
CA HIS A 197 24.15 -0.10 2.33
C HIS A 197 25.15 1.03 2.08
N PRO A 198 25.84 1.08 0.93
CA PRO A 198 26.70 2.22 0.64
C PRO A 198 25.82 3.46 0.50
N ALA A 199 26.08 4.48 1.32
CA ALA A 199 25.28 5.69 1.48
C ALA A 199 25.04 6.52 0.19
N SER A 200 25.66 6.14 -0.92
CA SER A 200 25.66 6.85 -2.21
C SER A 200 24.69 6.30 -3.26
N HIS A 201 23.99 5.19 -3.00
CA HIS A 201 23.25 4.47 -4.03
C HIS A 201 21.74 4.74 -3.97
N SER A 202 21.21 5.30 -5.06
CA SER A 202 19.77 5.46 -5.30
C SER A 202 19.03 4.13 -5.18
N ARG A 203 17.76 4.15 -4.77
CA ARG A 203 16.82 3.00 -4.75
C ARG A 203 16.95 2.06 -5.96
N CYS A 204 17.19 2.61 -7.16
CA CYS A 204 17.38 1.84 -8.39
C CYS A 204 18.65 0.98 -8.37
N HIS A 205 19.73 1.45 -7.75
CA HIS A 205 20.98 0.71 -7.64
C HIS A 205 20.87 -0.45 -6.63
N PHE A 206 20.13 -0.29 -5.53
CA PHE A 206 19.85 -1.41 -4.62
C PHE A 206 18.95 -2.47 -5.29
N VAL A 207 17.93 -2.05 -6.05
CA VAL A 207 17.16 -2.95 -6.93
C VAL A 207 18.07 -3.65 -7.94
N LEU A 208 19.02 -2.94 -8.56
CA LEU A 208 19.98 -3.53 -9.50
C LEU A 208 20.96 -4.48 -8.81
N ILE A 209 21.46 -4.21 -7.60
CA ILE A 209 22.32 -5.12 -6.83
C ILE A 209 21.54 -6.42 -6.53
N LEU A 210 20.32 -6.31 -6.01
CA LEU A 210 19.49 -7.48 -5.71
C LEU A 210 19.07 -8.26 -6.96
N LEU A 211 18.95 -7.60 -8.12
CA LEU A 211 18.63 -8.25 -9.40
C LEU A 211 19.86 -8.74 -10.18
N SER A 212 21.07 -8.22 -9.91
CA SER A 212 22.32 -8.60 -10.60
C SER A 212 22.98 -9.83 -10.01
N ASP A 213 22.61 -10.24 -8.79
CA ASP A 213 22.86 -11.58 -8.25
C ASP A 213 22.06 -12.70 -8.99
N ARG A 214 21.27 -12.35 -10.01
CA ARG A 214 20.63 -13.31 -10.92
C ARG A 214 21.49 -13.53 -12.18
N GLN A 215 21.98 -14.75 -12.40
CA GLN A 215 22.47 -15.18 -13.74
C GLN A 215 21.34 -15.32 -14.79
N SER A 216 20.06 -15.11 -14.43
CA SER A 216 18.91 -15.47 -15.29
C SER A 216 17.99 -14.32 -15.76
N LEU A 217 18.20 -13.05 -15.37
CA LEU A 217 17.33 -11.93 -15.79
C LEU A 217 18.02 -10.94 -16.74
N SER A 218 18.84 -11.45 -17.67
CA SER A 218 19.63 -10.62 -18.61
C SER A 218 18.79 -9.83 -19.63
N TYR A 219 17.49 -10.12 -19.77
CA TYR A 219 16.61 -9.46 -20.75
C TYR A 219 15.83 -8.26 -20.19
N ASP A 220 15.22 -8.37 -19.01
CA ASP A 220 14.40 -7.28 -18.44
C ASP A 220 15.21 -6.15 -17.80
N ILE A 221 16.44 -6.42 -17.34
CA ILE A 221 17.36 -5.40 -16.83
C ILE A 221 17.75 -4.39 -17.93
N ARG A 222 17.77 -4.81 -19.21
CA ARG A 222 18.01 -3.89 -20.32
C ARG A 222 16.85 -2.92 -20.50
N ILE A 223 15.62 -3.31 -20.22
CA ILE A 223 14.45 -2.41 -20.29
C ILE A 223 14.55 -1.34 -19.20
N LEU A 224 14.95 -1.70 -17.97
CA LEU A 224 15.20 -0.70 -16.91
C LEU A 224 16.37 0.25 -17.25
N LYS A 225 17.39 -0.22 -17.98
CA LYS A 225 18.49 0.63 -18.48
C LYS A 225 18.14 1.43 -19.75
N GLN A 226 17.22 0.97 -20.58
CA GLN A 226 16.86 1.59 -21.87
C GLN A 226 15.64 2.51 -21.79
N SER A 227 14.73 2.31 -20.83
CA SER A 227 13.50 3.11 -20.71
C SER A 227 13.70 4.48 -20.06
N HIS A 228 14.90 4.80 -19.56
CA HIS A 228 15.21 6.13 -19.07
C HIS A 228 16.68 6.53 -19.25
N PRO A 229 17.00 7.50 -20.14
CA PRO A 229 18.13 8.39 -19.92
C PRO A 229 17.71 9.40 -18.84
N PHE A 230 17.72 9.00 -17.57
CA PHE A 230 17.56 9.94 -16.44
C PHE A 230 18.93 10.56 -16.09
N GLU A 231 19.56 11.20 -17.07
CA GLU A 231 20.52 12.26 -16.82
C GLU A 231 19.80 13.60 -17.07
N HIS A 232 19.87 14.50 -16.09
CA HIS A 232 19.36 15.87 -16.14
C HIS A 232 17.83 16.06 -16.15
N SER A 233 17.16 15.90 -15.01
CA SER A 233 16.08 16.82 -14.52
C SER A 233 15.19 16.20 -13.44
N MET A 234 15.76 15.66 -12.36
CA MET A 234 15.04 15.61 -11.08
C MET A 234 15.97 16.18 -10.02
N SER A 235 15.73 17.44 -9.64
CA SER A 235 16.31 18.00 -8.44
C SER A 235 15.66 17.27 -7.27
N TRP A 236 16.30 16.20 -6.81
CA TRP A 236 15.98 15.54 -5.55
C TRP A 236 16.36 16.51 -4.43
N LYS A 237 15.45 17.40 -4.04
CA LYS A 237 15.63 18.20 -2.83
C LYS A 237 15.50 17.26 -1.64
N GLY A 238 16.66 16.77 -1.18
CA GLY A 238 16.80 16.11 0.10
C GLY A 238 16.17 16.96 1.19
N CYS A 239 15.31 16.31 1.97
CA CYS A 239 14.81 16.87 3.22
C CYS A 239 16.01 16.96 4.17
N ARG A 240 16.61 18.15 4.29
CA ARG A 240 17.56 18.46 5.37
C ARG A 240 16.79 18.44 6.68
N ILE A 241 17.01 17.40 7.47
CA ILE A 241 16.72 17.41 8.90
C ILE A 241 17.74 18.38 9.51
N ARG A 242 17.24 19.41 10.22
CA ARG A 242 18.05 20.30 11.06
C ARG A 242 18.36 19.62 12.37
#